data_AF-A0A9N8M450-F1
#
_entry.id   AF-A0A9N8M450-F1
#
_cell.length_a   1.000
_cell.length_b   1.000
_cell.length_c   1.000
_cell.angle_alpha   90.00
_cell.angle_beta   90.00
_cell.angle_gamma   90.00
#
_symmetry.space_group_name_H-M   'P 1'
#
loop_
_entity.id
_entity.type
_entity.pdbx_description
1 polymer ?
#
loop_
_entity_poly.entity_id
_entity_poly.type
_entity_poly.pdbx_seq_one_letter_code
_entity_poly.pdbx_strand_id
1 'polypeptide(L)'
;MASSSTPLAAEVEKFVVGYGIEEGVTHGPLVSEAGQKKVEDHVNESVEKGVKVLPMETDETFGPLAALFKSTSEEDVLELTNDSDVGLAGYIFSRDYARCWPVAEALQVGMVGINCPILPQNCVPFGGVKESGFGRGAHYGRFPSTHQPSLCISPSVTFKRSLA
;
A
#
# COMPACT_ATOMS: atom_id res chain seq x y z
N MET A 1 -2.06 -23.93 15.53
CA MET A 1 -3.26 -23.51 14.78
C MET A 1 -3.33 -22.00 14.90
N ALA A 2 -3.04 -21.27 13.82
CA ALA A 2 -2.89 -19.81 13.83
C ALA A 2 -4.25 -19.15 14.13
N SER A 3 -4.36 -18.50 15.28
CA SER A 3 -5.54 -17.70 15.62
C SER A 3 -5.55 -16.43 14.76
N SER A 4 -6.33 -16.45 13.69
CA SER A 4 -6.55 -15.36 12.74
C SER A 4 -7.35 -14.19 13.35
N SER A 5 -6.74 -13.41 14.26
CA SER A 5 -7.39 -12.20 14.80
C SER A 5 -6.44 -11.01 14.83
N THR A 6 -5.93 -10.64 13.66
CA THR A 6 -5.38 -9.29 13.50
C THR A 6 -6.55 -8.30 13.46
N PRO A 7 -6.43 -7.10 14.06
CA PRO A 7 -7.46 -6.07 13.98
C PRO A 7 -7.89 -5.74 12.55
N LEU A 8 -7.00 -5.92 11.57
CA LEU A 8 -7.31 -5.79 10.15
C LEU A 8 -8.36 -6.81 9.69
N ALA A 9 -8.24 -8.09 10.09
CA ALA A 9 -9.21 -9.12 9.72
C ALA A 9 -10.62 -8.79 10.24
N ALA A 10 -10.70 -8.30 11.49
CA ALA A 10 -11.98 -7.90 12.09
C ALA A 10 -12.62 -6.68 11.41
N GLU A 11 -11.84 -5.76 10.83
CA GLU A 11 -12.39 -4.66 10.03
C GLU A 11 -12.82 -5.12 8.63
N VAL A 12 -12.06 -6.02 8.01
CA VAL A 12 -12.39 -6.58 6.69
C VAL A 12 -13.69 -7.40 6.73
N GLU A 13 -13.98 -8.10 7.85
CA GLU A 13 -15.24 -8.83 8.03
C GLU A 13 -16.50 -7.95 7.98
N LYS A 14 -16.35 -6.64 8.18
CA LYS A 14 -17.47 -5.67 8.12
C LYS A 14 -17.80 -5.24 6.69
N PHE A 15 -16.99 -5.61 5.71
CA PHE A 15 -17.17 -5.18 4.33
C PHE A 15 -18.39 -5.85 3.71
N VAL A 16 -19.30 -5.02 3.19
CA VAL A 16 -20.46 -5.45 2.40
C VAL A 16 -20.13 -5.29 0.92
N VAL A 17 -20.18 -6.39 0.17
CA VAL A 17 -19.96 -6.44 -1.27
C VAL A 17 -21.31 -6.45 -1.99
N GLY A 18 -21.48 -5.57 -2.98
CA GLY A 18 -22.73 -5.45 -3.73
C GLY A 18 -22.62 -4.45 -4.88
N TYR A 19 -23.76 -4.01 -5.42
CA TYR A 19 -23.76 -2.96 -6.44
C TYR A 19 -23.51 -1.60 -5.81
N GLY A 20 -22.61 -0.78 -6.40
CA GLY A 20 -22.21 0.51 -5.83
C GLY A 20 -23.29 1.58 -5.73
N ILE A 21 -24.51 1.30 -6.20
CA ILE A 21 -25.69 2.16 -6.06
C ILE A 21 -26.58 1.78 -4.87
N GLU A 22 -26.34 0.63 -4.25
CA GLU A 22 -27.13 0.12 -3.13
C GLU A 22 -26.64 0.72 -1.80
N GLU A 23 -27.58 1.08 -0.94
CA GLU A 23 -27.27 1.66 0.37
C GLU A 23 -26.60 0.62 1.29
N GLY A 24 -25.52 1.01 1.94
CA GLY A 24 -24.76 0.14 2.85
C GLY A 24 -23.72 -0.75 2.17
N VAL A 25 -23.66 -0.79 0.83
CA VAL A 25 -22.56 -1.45 0.11
C VAL A 25 -21.27 -0.65 0.28
N THR A 26 -20.21 -1.34 0.68
CA THR A 26 -18.88 -0.73 0.90
C THR A 26 -17.93 -0.96 -0.27
N HIS A 27 -18.05 -2.10 -0.95
CA HIS A 27 -17.15 -2.52 -2.03
C HIS A 27 -17.95 -3.04 -3.22
N GLY A 28 -17.59 -2.58 -4.42
CA GLY A 28 -18.17 -3.04 -5.68
C GLY A 28 -17.47 -4.28 -6.26
N PRO A 29 -17.98 -4.84 -7.36
CA PRO A 29 -17.33 -5.94 -8.07
C PRO A 29 -16.04 -5.47 -8.75
N LEU A 30 -15.16 -6.43 -9.04
CA LEU A 30 -14.00 -6.19 -9.90
C LEU A 30 -14.43 -5.86 -11.34
N VAL A 31 -13.62 -5.05 -12.02
CA VAL A 31 -13.93 -4.50 -13.35
C VAL A 31 -14.07 -5.57 -14.44
N SER A 32 -13.37 -6.70 -14.31
CA SER A 32 -13.35 -7.76 -15.32
C SER A 32 -13.13 -9.13 -14.71
N GLU A 33 -13.57 -10.18 -15.42
CA GLU A 33 -13.30 -11.58 -15.08
C GLU A 33 -11.80 -11.88 -15.04
N ALA A 34 -11.01 -11.25 -15.91
CA ALA A 34 -9.55 -11.39 -15.89
C ALA A 34 -8.95 -10.87 -14.58
N GLY A 35 -9.46 -9.75 -14.04
CA GLY A 35 -9.05 -9.24 -12.73
C GLY A 35 -9.45 -10.19 -11.60
N GLN A 36 -10.66 -10.76 -11.66
CA GLN A 36 -11.10 -11.75 -10.67
C GLN A 36 -10.20 -12.99 -10.68
N LYS A 37 -9.93 -13.55 -11.86
CA LYS A 37 -9.08 -14.72 -12.01
C LYS A 37 -7.66 -14.46 -11.49
N LYS A 38 -7.10 -13.28 -11.76
CA LYS A 38 -5.77 -12.91 -11.25
C LYS A 38 -5.71 -12.94 -9.71
N VAL A 39 -6.74 -12.42 -9.06
CA VAL A 39 -6.85 -12.46 -7.58
C VAL A 39 -6.93 -13.89 -7.08
N GLU A 40 -7.76 -14.73 -7.71
CA GLU A 40 -7.90 -16.15 -7.35
C GLU A 40 -6.58 -16.92 -7.51
N ASP A 41 -5.89 -16.72 -8.64
CA ASP A 41 -4.60 -17.35 -8.93
C ASP A 41 -3.55 -16.95 -7.87
N HIS A 42 -3.48 -15.65 -7.52
CA HIS A 42 -2.59 -15.17 -6.46
C HIS A 42 -2.90 -15.79 -5.09
N VAL A 43 -4.18 -15.94 -4.72
CA VAL A 43 -4.58 -16.57 -3.46
C VAL A 43 -4.19 -18.05 -3.45
N ASN A 44 -4.51 -18.79 -4.52
CA ASN A 44 -4.23 -20.21 -4.62
C ASN A 44 -2.72 -20.49 -4.52
N GLU A 45 -1.92 -19.76 -5.28
CA GLU A 45 -0.46 -19.89 -5.26
C GLU A 45 0.13 -19.53 -3.88
N SER A 46 -0.43 -18.53 -3.22
CA SER A 46 -0.01 -18.12 -1.86
C SER A 46 -0.31 -19.19 -0.81
N VAL A 47 -1.46 -19.87 -0.92
CA VAL A 47 -1.85 -20.98 -0.06
C VAL A 47 -0.97 -22.20 -0.31
N GLU A 48 -0.70 -22.54 -1.58
CA GLU A 48 0.15 -23.68 -1.96
C GLU A 48 1.60 -23.51 -1.49
N LYS A 49 2.17 -22.32 -1.62
CA LYS A 49 3.57 -22.03 -1.25
C LYS A 49 3.80 -21.83 0.25
N GLY A 50 2.74 -21.80 1.07
CA GLY A 50 2.89 -21.76 2.52
C GLY A 50 3.50 -20.45 3.06
N VAL A 51 3.07 -19.30 2.54
CA VAL A 51 3.22 -17.96 3.16
C VAL A 51 4.65 -17.40 3.27
N LYS A 52 5.62 -17.87 2.46
CA LYS A 52 7.01 -17.36 2.54
C LYS A 52 7.49 -16.51 1.36
N VAL A 53 6.92 -16.67 0.17
CA VAL A 53 7.17 -15.82 -1.00
C VAL A 53 5.87 -15.78 -1.81
N LEU A 54 5.26 -14.61 -1.89
CA LEU A 54 3.97 -14.44 -2.58
C LEU A 54 4.22 -13.96 -4.01
N PRO A 55 3.45 -14.43 -5.03
CA PRO A 55 3.46 -13.80 -6.35
C PRO A 55 3.10 -12.29 -6.28
N MET A 56 2.44 -11.88 -5.21
CA MET A 56 2.10 -10.48 -4.90
C MET A 56 3.30 -9.58 -4.59
N GLU A 57 4.48 -10.14 -4.31
CA GLU A 57 5.70 -9.35 -4.06
C GLU A 57 6.22 -8.72 -5.36
N THR A 58 6.02 -9.40 -6.49
CA THR A 58 6.52 -8.98 -7.80
C THR A 58 5.41 -8.55 -8.76
N ASP A 59 4.20 -9.11 -8.62
CA ASP A 59 3.07 -8.80 -9.49
C ASP A 59 1.88 -8.19 -8.72
N GLU A 60 1.39 -7.06 -9.20
CA GLU A 60 0.32 -6.31 -8.56
C GLU A 60 -1.02 -7.03 -8.74
N THR A 61 -1.72 -7.29 -7.63
CA THR A 61 -2.96 -8.07 -7.66
C THR A 61 -4.14 -7.32 -8.30
N PHE A 62 -4.16 -5.98 -8.21
CA PHE A 62 -5.29 -5.14 -8.67
C PHE A 62 -6.67 -5.58 -8.16
N GLY A 63 -6.72 -6.13 -6.95
CA GLY A 63 -7.95 -6.61 -6.32
C GLY A 63 -7.90 -6.53 -4.80
N PRO A 64 -9.00 -6.86 -4.11
CA PRO A 64 -9.16 -6.69 -2.66
C PRO A 64 -8.40 -7.78 -1.88
N LEU A 65 -7.08 -7.83 -2.04
CA LEU A 65 -6.18 -8.76 -1.38
C LEU A 65 -5.04 -7.97 -0.72
N ALA A 66 -4.87 -8.17 0.58
CA ALA A 66 -3.81 -7.52 1.35
C ALA A 66 -2.84 -8.57 1.90
N ALA A 67 -1.58 -8.51 1.44
CA ALA A 67 -0.50 -9.33 1.97
C ALA A 67 0.09 -8.70 3.24
N LEU A 68 0.32 -9.53 4.27
CA LEU A 68 0.91 -9.10 5.53
C LEU A 68 2.28 -9.76 5.73
N PHE A 69 3.32 -8.95 5.72
CA PHE A 69 4.69 -9.36 5.98
C PHE A 69 5.11 -8.92 7.37
N LYS A 70 5.72 -9.84 8.14
CA LYS A 70 6.27 -9.54 9.45
C LYS A 70 7.78 -9.36 9.31
N SER A 71 8.27 -8.18 9.65
CA SER A 71 9.70 -7.91 9.84
C SER A 71 9.97 -7.37 11.24
N THR A 72 11.19 -7.54 11.72
CA THR A 72 11.69 -7.01 13.00
C THR A 72 12.75 -5.92 12.82
N SER A 73 13.28 -5.75 11.61
CA SER A 73 14.38 -4.83 11.30
C SER A 73 13.92 -3.77 10.30
N GLU A 74 14.38 -2.53 10.45
CA GLU A 74 14.06 -1.46 9.49
C GLU A 74 14.81 -1.68 8.17
N GLU A 75 16.04 -2.16 8.25
CA GLU A 75 16.88 -2.47 7.10
C GLU A 75 16.24 -3.56 6.23
N ASP A 76 15.75 -4.64 6.83
CA ASP A 76 15.09 -5.74 6.11
C ASP A 76 13.80 -5.24 5.42
N VAL A 77 13.07 -4.29 6.03
CA VAL A 77 11.87 -3.70 5.42
C VAL A 77 12.26 -2.84 4.22
N LEU A 78 13.31 -2.03 4.33
CA LEU A 78 13.79 -1.19 3.24
C LEU A 78 14.31 -2.02 2.08
N GLU A 79 15.05 -3.09 2.35
CA GLU A 79 15.53 -4.02 1.32
C GLU A 79 14.34 -4.67 0.60
N LEU A 80 13.40 -5.25 1.35
CA LEU A 80 12.20 -5.87 0.77
C LEU A 80 11.34 -4.89 -0.03
N THR A 81 11.18 -3.65 0.46
CA THR A 81 10.35 -2.64 -0.22
C THR A 81 11.02 -2.09 -1.47
N ASN A 82 12.35 -1.95 -1.45
CA ASN A 82 13.11 -1.40 -2.55
C ASN A 82 13.47 -2.44 -3.63
N ASP A 83 13.36 -3.73 -3.35
CA ASP A 83 13.57 -4.83 -4.31
C ASP A 83 12.42 -4.98 -5.34
N SER A 84 11.48 -4.05 -5.37
CA SER A 84 10.43 -4.00 -6.40
C SER A 84 10.88 -3.24 -7.64
N ASP A 85 10.48 -3.70 -8.83
CA ASP A 85 10.68 -2.97 -10.10
C ASP A 85 9.81 -1.71 -10.22
N VAL A 86 8.82 -1.57 -9.33
CA VAL A 86 7.88 -0.44 -9.27
C VAL A 86 8.11 0.40 -8.00
N GLY A 87 7.68 1.67 -8.04
CA GLY A 87 7.91 2.64 -6.98
C GLY A 87 6.94 3.81 -7.04
N LEU A 88 5.62 3.55 -6.95
CA LEU A 88 4.60 4.61 -7.03
C LEU A 88 4.43 5.35 -5.70
N ALA A 89 3.97 4.65 -4.65
CA ALA A 89 3.65 5.23 -3.36
C ALA A 89 4.05 4.31 -2.21
N GLY A 90 4.54 4.90 -1.12
CA GLY A 90 4.83 4.21 0.15
C GLY A 90 4.15 4.90 1.32
N TYR A 91 3.85 4.13 2.38
CA TYR A 91 3.19 4.63 3.57
C TYR A 91 3.95 4.21 4.83
N ILE A 92 4.21 5.17 5.72
CA ILE A 92 4.91 4.94 6.99
C ILE A 92 3.97 5.30 8.13
N PHE A 93 3.74 4.36 9.05
CA PHE A 93 2.96 4.61 10.26
C PHE A 93 3.87 4.45 11.48
N SER A 94 4.15 5.57 12.17
CA SER A 94 4.96 5.59 13.39
C SER A 94 4.58 6.79 14.26
N ARG A 95 4.73 6.62 15.58
CA ARG A 95 4.61 7.73 16.55
C ARG A 95 5.89 8.57 16.62
N ASP A 96 7.01 7.98 16.21
CA ASP A 96 8.31 8.62 16.22
C ASP A 96 8.60 9.20 14.84
N TYR A 97 8.40 10.52 14.72
CA TYR A 97 8.64 11.25 13.46
C TYR A 97 10.12 11.30 13.09
N ALA A 98 11.05 11.20 14.05
CA ALA A 98 12.48 11.21 13.75
C ALA A 98 12.91 9.96 12.99
N ARG A 99 12.23 8.82 13.22
CA ARG A 99 12.43 7.59 12.46
C ARG A 99 11.81 7.63 11.07
N CYS A 100 10.70 8.35 10.89
CA CYS A 100 10.04 8.42 9.60
C CYS A 100 10.88 9.11 8.53
N TRP A 101 11.69 10.10 8.90
CA TRP A 101 12.42 10.92 7.93
C TRP A 101 13.51 10.13 7.18
N PRO A 102 14.47 9.45 7.85
CA PRO A 102 15.46 8.63 7.16
C PRO A 102 14.83 7.49 6.35
N VAL A 103 13.76 6.88 6.87
CA VAL A 103 13.03 5.82 6.16
C VAL A 103 12.36 6.37 4.90
N ALA A 104 11.73 7.54 4.97
CA ALA A 104 11.12 8.19 3.82
C ALA A 104 12.15 8.55 2.73
N GLU A 105 13.36 8.96 3.13
CA GLU A 105 14.46 9.22 2.20
C GLU A 105 15.04 7.95 1.57
N ALA A 106 15.05 6.83 2.32
CA ALA A 106 15.56 5.55 1.84
C ALA A 106 14.57 4.78 0.94
N LEU A 107 13.28 5.12 0.98
CA LEU A 107 12.26 4.49 0.14
C LEU A 107 12.37 4.95 -1.32
N GLN A 108 12.50 3.99 -2.23
CA GLN A 108 12.58 4.24 -3.67
C GLN A 108 11.19 4.34 -4.30
N VAL A 109 10.39 5.30 -3.84
CA VAL A 109 9.03 5.56 -4.32
C VAL A 109 8.87 7.03 -4.71
N GLY A 110 7.89 7.33 -5.58
CA GLY A 110 7.63 8.70 -6.00
C GLY A 110 6.87 9.55 -4.98
N MET A 111 6.12 8.89 -4.08
CA MET A 111 5.31 9.55 -3.04
C MET A 111 5.39 8.79 -1.71
N VAL A 112 5.52 9.52 -0.60
CA VAL A 112 5.54 8.92 0.75
C VAL A 112 4.49 9.59 1.64
N GLY A 113 3.63 8.79 2.27
CA GLY A 113 2.64 9.22 3.25
C GLY A 113 3.06 8.84 4.66
N ILE A 114 3.35 9.81 5.52
CA ILE A 114 3.62 9.58 6.93
C ILE A 114 2.33 9.79 7.71
N ASN A 115 1.86 8.73 8.36
CA ASN A 115 0.62 8.73 9.13
C ASN A 115 -0.57 9.26 8.29
N CYS A 116 -0.56 9.05 6.97
CA CYS A 116 -1.61 9.56 6.10
C CYS A 116 -1.99 8.46 5.09
N PRO A 117 -3.15 7.80 5.26
CA PRO A 117 -3.55 6.71 4.37
C PRO A 117 -4.03 7.20 3.00
N ILE A 118 -4.22 8.52 2.83
CA ILE A 118 -4.72 9.12 1.59
C ILE A 118 -3.73 10.20 1.14
N LEU A 119 -2.89 9.83 0.18
CA LEU A 119 -1.88 10.71 -0.40
C LEU A 119 -2.37 11.67 -1.50
N PRO A 120 -3.24 11.26 -2.44
CA PRO A 120 -3.44 12.06 -3.64
C PRO A 120 -4.14 13.38 -3.29
N GLN A 121 -3.42 14.48 -3.51
CA GLN A 121 -3.94 15.83 -3.46
C GLN A 121 -3.57 16.56 -4.74
N ASN A 122 -4.48 17.40 -5.23
CA ASN A 122 -4.29 18.17 -6.47
C ASN A 122 -3.04 19.08 -6.44
N CYS A 123 -2.61 19.50 -5.26
CA CYS A 123 -1.46 20.38 -5.04
C CYS A 123 -0.14 19.64 -4.86
N VAL A 124 -0.15 18.31 -4.72
CA VAL A 124 1.05 17.50 -4.49
C VAL A 124 1.42 16.80 -5.80
N PRO A 125 2.71 16.82 -6.21
CA PRO A 125 3.15 16.09 -7.39
C PRO A 125 2.87 14.60 -7.28
N PHE A 126 2.11 14.06 -8.24
CA PHE A 126 1.74 12.65 -8.31
C PHE A 126 2.54 11.96 -9.42
N GLY A 127 3.26 10.90 -9.10
CA GLY A 127 4.05 10.14 -10.07
C GLY A 127 4.99 9.18 -9.37
N GLY A 128 5.36 8.09 -10.04
CA GLY A 128 6.26 7.09 -9.51
C GLY A 128 7.70 7.26 -9.97
N VAL A 129 8.56 6.40 -9.46
CA VAL A 129 9.91 6.14 -9.98
C VAL A 129 9.98 4.69 -10.51
N LYS A 130 11.09 4.32 -11.16
CA LYS A 130 11.27 3.01 -11.81
C LYS A 130 10.23 2.77 -12.92
N GLU A 131 9.71 1.55 -13.04
CA GLU A 131 8.71 1.19 -14.06
C GLU A 131 7.29 1.73 -13.74
N SER A 132 7.09 2.41 -12.61
CA SER A 132 5.79 3.02 -12.27
C SER A 132 5.42 4.25 -13.10
N GLY A 133 6.34 4.76 -13.92
CA GLY A 133 6.06 5.79 -14.92
C GLY A 133 7.06 6.93 -14.96
N PHE A 134 6.94 7.74 -16.01
CA PHE A 134 7.80 8.90 -16.27
C PHE A 134 7.05 10.22 -16.03
N GLY A 135 7.71 11.16 -15.34
CA GLY A 135 7.18 12.50 -15.06
C GLY A 135 6.34 12.59 -13.77
N ARG A 136 5.78 13.78 -13.49
CA ARG A 136 4.88 14.03 -12.36
C ARG A 136 3.68 14.87 -12.78
N GLY A 137 2.50 14.56 -12.25
CA GLY A 137 1.32 15.43 -12.30
C GLY A 137 1.47 16.68 -11.41
N ALA A 138 0.46 17.56 -11.42
CA ALA A 138 0.47 18.90 -10.81
C ALA A 138 1.41 19.90 -11.52
N HIS A 139 1.66 21.06 -10.90
CA HIS A 139 2.47 22.16 -11.47
C HIS A 139 3.91 21.77 -11.86
N TYR A 140 4.36 20.56 -11.49
CA TYR A 140 5.71 20.04 -11.67
C TYR A 140 5.91 19.14 -12.90
N GLY A 141 4.90 18.94 -13.75
CA GLY A 141 5.00 18.13 -14.98
C GLY A 141 6.00 18.61 -16.05
N ARG A 142 6.80 19.63 -15.72
CA ARG A 142 7.84 20.21 -16.58
C ARG A 142 9.27 19.82 -16.17
N PHE A 143 9.46 19.08 -15.07
CA PHE A 143 10.78 18.71 -14.58
C PHE A 143 10.99 17.18 -14.64
N PRO A 144 12.22 16.72 -15.01
CA PRO A 144 12.54 15.30 -15.02
C PRO A 144 12.42 14.70 -13.62
N SER A 145 12.09 13.41 -13.54
CA SER A 145 11.90 12.66 -12.31
C SER A 145 13.19 12.63 -11.48
N THR A 146 13.32 13.55 -10.53
CA THR A 146 14.32 13.42 -9.46
C THR A 146 13.83 12.37 -8.46
N HIS A 147 14.77 11.65 -7.85
CA HIS A 147 14.51 10.61 -6.85
C HIS A 147 13.92 11.13 -5.52
N GLN A 148 13.54 12.40 -5.44
CA GLN A 148 13.04 13.02 -4.21
C GLN A 148 11.53 12.77 -4.10
N PRO A 149 11.04 11.90 -3.19
CA PRO A 149 9.61 11.64 -3.06
C PRO A 149 8.85 12.92 -2.67
N SER A 150 7.62 13.06 -3.15
CA SER A 150 6.70 14.02 -2.52
C SER A 150 6.24 13.47 -1.17
N LEU A 151 6.34 14.29 -0.12
CA LEU A 151 6.05 13.87 1.26
C LEU A 151 4.76 14.53 1.76
N CYS A 152 3.82 13.71 2.22
CA CYS A 152 2.63 14.18 2.94
C CYS A 152 2.71 13.68 4.38
N ILE A 153 2.67 14.61 5.34
CA ILE A 153 2.71 14.29 6.77
C ILE A 153 1.39 14.72 7.39
N SER A 154 0.69 13.78 8.02
CA SER A 154 -0.41 14.12 8.91
C SER A 154 0.10 14.18 10.37
N PRO A 155 -0.07 15.32 11.06
CA PRO A 155 0.27 15.43 12.48
C PRO A 155 -0.76 14.72 13.39
N SER A 156 -1.81 14.11 12.85
CA SER A 156 -2.93 13.58 13.65
C SER A 156 -3.44 12.25 13.12
N VAL A 157 -2.69 11.17 13.34
CA VAL A 157 -3.30 9.83 13.39
C VAL A 157 -3.59 9.51 14.85
N THR A 158 -4.85 9.74 15.23
CA THR A 158 -5.36 9.18 16.47
C THR A 158 -5.64 7.71 16.19
N PHE A 159 -4.68 6.82 16.49
CA PHE A 159 -5.03 5.42 16.71
C PHE A 159 -6.02 5.42 17.88
N LYS A 160 -7.32 5.25 17.61
CA LYS A 160 -8.28 4.97 18.67
C LYS A 160 -7.78 3.70 19.34
N ARG A 161 -7.27 3.85 20.57
CA ARG A 161 -6.87 2.73 21.41
C ARG A 161 -8.11 1.86 21.57
N SER A 162 -8.16 0.72 20.88
CA SER A 162 -9.06 -0.36 21.25
C SER A 162 -8.63 -0.80 22.63
N LEU A 163 -9.24 -0.23 23.66
CA LEU A 163 -9.18 -0.76 25.01
C LEU A 163 -9.99 -2.06 24.99
N ALA A 164 -9.29 -3.18 24.96
CA ALA A 164 -9.74 -4.48 25.44
C ALA A 164 -8.55 -5.16 26.10
#